data_AF-A0A6V7V1K1-F1
#
_entry.id   AF-A0A6V7V1K1-F1
#
_cell.length_a   1.000
_cell.length_b   1.000
_cell.length_c   1.000
_cell.angle_alpha   90.00
_cell.angle_beta   90.00
_cell.angle_gamma   90.00
#
_symmetry.space_group_name_H-M   'P 1'
#
loop_
_entity.id
_entity.type
_entity.pdbx_description
1 polymer ?
#
loop_
_entity_poly.entity_id
_entity_poly.type
_entity_poly.pdbx_seq_one_letter_code
_entity_poly.pdbx_strand_id
1 'polypeptide(L)'
;MFLLLFFLFFTTLLFWNFVWKRKGLPPGPIPLPIFGNAFSINNSIYEQFQIWAKEYGPVYTIWLGEDPTVIVTDYEIMRDLFIKEGDVYAGRNFLVDLF
;
A
#
# COMPACT_ATOMS: atom_id res chain seq x y z
N MET A 1 1.66 -28.00 23.63
CA MET A 1 0.87 -26.92 24.25
C MET A 1 1.55 -25.56 24.12
N PHE A 2 2.76 -25.37 24.67
CA PHE A 2 3.48 -24.08 24.58
C PHE A 2 3.77 -23.58 23.15
N LEU A 3 4.17 -24.48 22.23
CA LEU A 3 4.39 -24.10 20.82
C LEU A 3 3.11 -23.61 20.12
N LEU A 4 1.96 -24.22 20.45
CA LEU A 4 0.68 -23.85 19.88
C LEU A 4 0.22 -22.49 20.41
N LEU A 5 0.43 -22.24 21.71
CA LEU A 5 0.19 -20.93 22.31
C LEU A 5 1.11 -19.85 21.74
N PHE A 6 2.39 -20.15 21.53
CA PHE A 6 3.35 -19.24 20.90
C PHE A 6 2.94 -18.90 19.46
N PHE A 7 2.54 -19.92 18.68
CA PHE A 7 2.07 -19.73 17.31
C PHE A 7 0.81 -18.86 17.26
N LEU A 8 -0.19 -19.14 18.09
CA LEU A 8 -1.40 -18.32 18.18
C LEU A 8 -1.08 -16.89 18.60
N PHE A 9 -0.23 -16.70 19.60
CA PHE A 9 0.17 -15.36 20.04
C PHE A 9 0.85 -14.58 18.91
N PHE A 10 1.77 -15.23 18.19
CA PHE A 10 2.49 -14.63 17.08
C PHE A 10 1.56 -14.25 15.91
N THR A 11 0.64 -15.14 15.52
CA THR A 11 -0.33 -14.83 14.44
C THR A 11 -1.29 -13.71 14.84
N THR A 12 -1.71 -13.65 16.11
CA THR A 12 -2.59 -12.59 16.61
C THR A 12 -1.86 -11.24 16.60
N LEU A 13 -0.59 -11.20 17.00
CA LEU A 13 0.25 -10.00 16.93
C LEU A 13 0.44 -9.51 15.49
N LEU A 14 0.75 -10.42 14.56
CA LEU A 14 0.88 -10.08 13.14
C LEU A 14 -0.44 -9.53 12.59
N PHE A 15 -1.56 -10.17 12.90
CA PHE A 15 -2.88 -9.73 12.46
C PHE A 15 -3.25 -8.36 13.05
N TRP A 16 -2.97 -8.13 14.33
CA TRP A 16 -3.17 -6.84 14.96
C TRP A 16 -2.36 -5.75 14.27
N ASN A 17 -1.05 -5.96 14.10
CA ASN A 17 -0.19 -5.01 13.39
C ASN A 17 -0.69 -4.74 11.97
N PHE A 18 -1.15 -5.78 11.27
CA PHE A 18 -1.72 -5.67 9.93
C PHE A 18 -2.97 -4.78 9.87
N VAL A 19 -3.93 -5.01 10.77
CA VAL A 19 -5.17 -4.20 10.85
C VAL A 19 -4.85 -2.77 11.24
N TRP A 20 -3.94 -2.57 12.20
CA TRP A 20 -3.56 -1.25 12.68
C TRP A 20 -2.85 -0.42 11.63
N LYS A 21 -1.87 -0.99 10.92
CA LYS A 21 -1.16 -0.30 9.85
C LYS A 21 -2.09 0.08 8.68
N ARG A 22 -3.20 -0.63 8.46
CA ARG A 22 -4.20 -0.29 7.42
C ARG A 22 -5.20 0.78 7.85
N LYS A 23 -5.25 1.14 9.13
CA LYS A 23 -6.25 2.06 9.65
C LYS A 23 -6.00 3.47 9.10
N GLY A 24 -7.02 4.03 8.44
CA GLY A 24 -6.95 5.38 7.87
C GLY A 24 -6.23 5.47 6.52
N LEU A 25 -5.87 4.34 5.91
CA LEU A 25 -5.31 4.33 4.56
C LEU A 25 -6.43 4.32 3.49
N PRO A 26 -6.17 4.90 2.31
CA PRO A 26 -7.04 4.75 1.14
C PRO A 26 -7.34 3.27 0.80
N PRO A 27 -8.44 2.99 0.09
CA PRO A 27 -8.78 1.63 -0.34
C PRO A 27 -7.67 1.03 -1.21
N GLY A 28 -7.66 -0.29 -1.37
CA GLY A 28 -6.65 -0.97 -2.18
C GLY A 28 -6.67 -2.49 -2.02
N PRO A 29 -5.92 -3.20 -2.87
CA PRO A 29 -5.89 -4.66 -2.88
C PRO A 29 -5.44 -5.19 -1.53
N ILE A 30 -6.06 -6.28 -1.07
CA ILE A 30 -5.72 -6.87 0.23
C ILE A 30 -4.31 -7.47 0.16
N PRO A 31 -3.37 -6.98 0.97
CA PRO A 31 -2.00 -7.49 0.97
C PRO A 31 -1.89 -8.79 1.77
N LEU A 32 -0.91 -9.62 1.41
CA LEU A 32 -0.51 -10.76 2.22
C LEU A 32 0.39 -10.29 3.38
N PRO A 33 0.34 -10.95 4.55
CA PRO A 33 1.29 -10.69 5.61
C PRO A 33 2.73 -10.83 5.10
N ILE A 34 3.62 -9.89 5.46
CA ILE A 34 5.05 -9.86 5.10
C ILE A 34 5.33 -9.55 3.61
N PHE A 35 4.61 -10.17 2.68
CA PHE A 35 4.86 -10.05 1.23
C PHE A 35 4.16 -8.87 0.55
N GLY A 36 3.16 -8.27 1.21
CA GLY A 36 2.39 -7.18 0.63
C GLY A 36 1.56 -7.66 -0.57
N ASN A 37 1.53 -6.85 -1.63
CA ASN A 37 0.79 -7.11 -2.87
C ASN A 37 1.66 -7.74 -3.98
N ALA A 38 2.86 -8.23 -3.67
CA ALA A 38 3.76 -8.82 -4.69
C ALA A 38 3.08 -9.93 -5.51
N PHE A 39 2.28 -10.78 -4.87
CA PHE A 39 1.52 -11.86 -5.51
C PHE A 39 0.17 -11.43 -6.09
N SER A 40 -0.22 -10.16 -5.90
CA SER A 40 -1.44 -9.60 -6.49
C SER A 40 -1.18 -9.00 -7.88
N ILE A 41 0.09 -8.92 -8.31
CA ILE A 41 0.49 -8.40 -9.62
C ILE A 41 0.45 -9.55 -10.62
N ASN A 42 -0.59 -9.57 -11.46
CA ASN A 42 -0.82 -10.63 -12.45
C ASN A 42 -0.46 -10.21 -13.89
N ASN A 43 -0.21 -8.92 -14.10
CA ASN A 43 0.13 -8.32 -15.38
C ASN A 43 1.47 -7.57 -15.27
N SER A 44 1.84 -6.80 -16.29
CA SER A 44 2.90 -5.81 -16.11
C SER A 44 2.52 -4.83 -14.97
N ILE A 45 3.51 -4.29 -14.28
CA ILE A 45 3.29 -3.42 -13.11
C ILE A 45 2.43 -2.21 -13.49
N TYR A 46 2.70 -1.62 -14.65
CA TYR A 46 1.92 -0.50 -15.17
C TYR A 46 0.46 -0.86 -15.44
N GLU A 47 0.19 -1.98 -16.12
CA GLU A 47 -1.18 -2.45 -16.36
C GLU A 47 -1.90 -2.76 -15.05
N GLN A 48 -1.21 -3.37 -14.09
CA GLN A 48 -1.80 -3.70 -12.80
C GLN A 48 -2.20 -2.43 -12.03
N PHE A 49 -1.37 -1.38 -12.07
CA PHE A 49 -1.69 -0.09 -11.45
C PHE A 49 -2.88 0.59 -12.13
N GLN A 50 -3.02 0.46 -13.45
CA GLN A 50 -4.21 0.95 -14.15
C GLN A 50 -5.47 0.16 -13.79
N ILE A 51 -5.37 -1.15 -13.61
CA ILE A 51 -6.49 -1.99 -13.17
C ILE A 51 -6.93 -1.56 -11.77
N TRP A 52 -5.98 -1.43 -10.84
CA TRP A 52 -6.29 -0.98 -9.47
C TRP A 52 -6.80 0.45 -9.41
N ALA A 53 -6.33 1.35 -10.27
CA ALA A 53 -6.88 2.71 -10.37
C ALA A 53 -8.36 2.70 -10.81
N LYS A 54 -8.74 1.79 -11.72
CA LYS A 54 -10.14 1.62 -12.13
C LYS A 54 -11.00 0.98 -11.03
N GLU A 55 -10.43 0.09 -10.22
CA GLU A 55 -11.14 -0.64 -9.17
C GLU A 55 -11.31 0.16 -7.88
N TYR A 56 -10.24 0.79 -7.40
CA TYR A 56 -10.19 1.47 -6.11
C TYR A 56 -10.27 3.00 -6.23
N GLY A 57 -10.17 3.53 -7.45
CA GLY A 57 -10.16 4.97 -7.73
C GLY A 57 -8.77 5.56 -7.88
N PRO A 58 -8.67 6.88 -8.10
CA PRO A 58 -7.42 7.57 -8.44
C PRO A 58 -6.39 7.65 -7.30
N VAL A 59 -6.79 7.30 -6.07
CA VAL A 59 -5.93 7.27 -4.89
C VAL A 59 -6.19 5.96 -4.16
N TYR A 60 -5.19 5.08 -4.14
CA TYR A 60 -5.29 3.76 -3.52
C TYR A 60 -4.00 3.34 -2.85
N THR A 61 -4.06 2.35 -1.98
CA THR A 61 -2.90 1.85 -1.23
C THR A 61 -2.47 0.48 -1.73
N ILE A 62 -1.19 0.33 -2.08
CA ILE A 62 -0.54 -0.96 -2.27
C ILE A 62 0.49 -1.18 -1.17
N TRP A 63 0.92 -2.42 -0.99
CA TRP A 63 1.91 -2.79 0.01
C TRP A 63 3.11 -3.41 -0.67
N LEU A 64 4.26 -2.77 -0.49
CA LEU A 64 5.55 -3.28 -0.96
C LEU A 64 6.21 -3.98 0.24
N GLY A 65 5.98 -5.29 0.35
CA GLY A 65 6.32 -6.02 1.58
C GLY A 65 5.46 -5.55 2.75
N GLU A 66 6.10 -5.02 3.80
CA GLU A 66 5.43 -4.50 5.00
C GLU A 66 5.10 -3.00 4.97
N ASP A 67 5.50 -2.31 3.90
CA ASP A 67 5.40 -0.86 3.77
C ASP A 67 4.18 -0.46 2.93
N PRO A 68 3.19 0.25 3.53
CA PRO A 68 2.06 0.79 2.80
C PRO A 68 2.51 1.97 1.92
N THR A 69 2.18 1.90 0.64
CA THR A 69 2.48 2.91 -0.37
C THR A 69 1.18 3.42 -0.98
N VAL A 70 0.93 4.71 -0.85
CA VAL A 70 -0.23 5.36 -1.48
C VAL A 70 0.15 5.74 -2.91
N ILE A 71 -0.61 5.19 -3.86
CA ILE A 71 -0.49 5.47 -5.28
C ILE A 71 -1.54 6.50 -5.67
N VAL A 72 -1.11 7.52 -6.40
CA VAL A 72 -1.97 8.55 -6.98
C VAL A 72 -1.83 8.44 -8.49
N THR A 73 -2.94 8.27 -9.22
CA THR A 73 -2.93 8.14 -10.68
C THR A 73 -3.63 9.30 -11.38
N ASP A 74 -4.20 10.24 -10.63
CA ASP A 74 -4.84 11.43 -11.19
C ASP A 74 -3.86 12.61 -11.25
N TYR A 75 -3.83 13.28 -12.41
CA TYR A 75 -2.92 14.38 -12.67
C TYR A 75 -3.22 15.62 -11.81
N GLU A 76 -4.49 15.95 -11.61
CA GLU A 76 -4.85 17.14 -10.82
C GLU A 76 -4.49 16.94 -9.35
N ILE A 77 -4.72 15.74 -8.83
CA ILE A 77 -4.33 15.36 -7.45
C ILE A 77 -2.80 15.40 -7.33
N MET A 78 -2.05 14.79 -8.26
CA MET A 78 -0.59 14.86 -8.26
C MET A 78 -0.08 16.30 -8.31
N ARG A 79 -0.61 17.12 -9.22
CA ARG A 79 -0.22 18.52 -9.36
C ARG A 79 -0.43 19.28 -8.07
N ASP A 80 -1.57 19.09 -7.42
CA ASP A 80 -1.88 19.79 -6.17
C ASP A 80 -0.96 19.33 -5.03
N LEU A 81 -0.69 18.02 -4.92
CA LEU A 81 0.25 17.46 -3.93
C LEU A 81 1.69 17.97 -4.11
N PHE A 82 2.19 17.97 -5.34
CA PHE A 82 3.59 18.31 -5.62
C PHE A 82 3.85 19.81 -5.74
N ILE A 83 2.90 20.58 -6.28
CA ILE A 83 3.10 22.01 -6.57
C ILE A 83 2.53 22.89 -5.46
N LYS A 84 1.31 22.62 -5.00
CA LYS A 84 0.67 23.48 -3.98
C LYS A 84 1.10 23.11 -2.57
N GLU A 85 1.28 21.82 -2.31
CA GLU A 85 1.63 21.30 -0.97
C GLU A 85 3.04 20.70 -0.92
N GLY A 86 3.91 21.07 -1.86
CA GLY A 86 5.26 20.51 -2.00
C GLY A 86 6.08 20.51 -0.69
N ASP A 87 5.95 21.55 0.14
CA ASP A 87 6.65 21.63 1.44
C ASP A 87 6.14 20.59 2.46
N VAL A 88 4.84 20.27 2.44
CA VAL A 88 4.22 19.29 3.37
C VAL A 88 4.63 17.86 3.00
N TYR A 89 4.84 17.62 1.70
CA TYR A 89 5.26 16.32 1.21
C TYR A 89 6.77 16.23 0.93
N ALA A 90 7.52 17.31 1.17
CA ALA A 90 8.97 17.34 1.02
C ALA A 90 9.63 16.27 1.89
N GLY A 91 10.56 15.50 1.30
CA GLY A 91 11.27 14.42 2.01
C GLY A 91 10.49 13.12 2.19
N ARG A 92 9.24 13.02 1.70
CA ARG A 92 8.60 11.71 1.55
C ARG A 92 9.27 10.96 0.39
N ASN A 93 9.47 9.65 0.58
CA ASN A 93 9.94 8.78 -0.50
C ASN A 93 8.84 8.67 -1.55
N PHE A 94 8.98 9.46 -2.61
CA PHE A 94 8.14 9.35 -3.78
C PHE A 94 8.78 8.34 -4.73
N LEU A 95 8.13 7.19 -4.88
CA LEU A 95 8.44 6.26 -5.97
C LEU A 95 7.79 6.81 -7.24
N VAL A 96 8.44 7.81 -7.85
CA VAL A 96 8.03 8.37 -9.15
C VAL A 96 8.46 7.47 -10.29
N ASP A 97 9.55 6.70 -10.11
CA ASP A 97 10.05 5.76 -11.09
C ASP A 97 10.31 4.40 -10.43
N LEU A 98 9.42 3.45 -10.66
CA LEU A 98 9.89 2.10 -10.96
C LEU A 98 9.61 1.89 -12.44
N PHE A 99 10.70 1.99 -13.22
CA PHE A 99 10.91 1.77 -14.66
C PHE A 99 10.80 2.97 -15.59
#